data_AF-A0A2N1SQE1-F1
#
_entry.id   AF-A0A2N1SQE1-F1
#
_cell.length_a   1.000
_cell.length_b   1.000
_cell.length_c   1.000
_cell.angle_alpha   90.00
_cell.angle_beta   90.00
_cell.angle_gamma   90.00
#
_symmetry.space_group_name_H-M   'P 1'
#
loop_
_entity.id
_entity.type
_entity.pdbx_description
1 polymer ?
#
loop_
_entity_poly.entity_id
_entity_poly.type
_entity_poly.pdbx_seq_one_letter_code
_entity_poly.pdbx_strand_id
1 'polypeptide(L)' 'MGVRGEVYSTKLVTNDRTYFFNVKENVYGDLFLNIVESKGMEGGSGKFIRQSILVYQEDLGEFVQEFQKTLDFLKQTAKK' A
#
# COMPACT_ATOMS: atom_id res chain seq x y z
N MET A 1 -19.87 -10.87 3.57
CA MET A 1 -19.61 -10.20 4.86
C MET A 1 -18.68 -9.04 4.58
N GLY A 2 -19.21 -7.81 4.52
CA GLY A 2 -18.39 -6.62 4.26
C GLY A 2 -17.47 -6.39 5.45
N VAL A 3 -16.18 -6.20 5.19
CA VAL A 3 -15.19 -5.95 6.23
C VAL A 3 -15.51 -4.57 6.82
N ARG A 4 -16.02 -4.54 8.04
CA ARG A 4 -16.43 -3.33 8.75
C ARG A 4 -15.25 -2.35 8.79
N GLY A 5 -15.40 -1.17 8.17
CA GLY A 5 -14.37 -0.14 8.09
C GLY A 5 -13.42 -0.23 6.88
N GLU A 6 -13.60 -1.16 5.94
CA GLU A 6 -12.91 -1.11 4.64
C GLU A 6 -13.81 -0.43 3.60
N VAL A 7 -13.39 0.76 3.14
CA VAL A 7 -14.15 1.59 2.20
C VAL A 7 -13.80 1.25 0.76
N TYR A 8 -12.53 0.99 0.50
CA TYR A 8 -12.03 0.61 -0.82
C TYR A 8 -10.81 -0.30 -0.67
N SER A 9 -10.66 -1.27 -1.57
CA SER A 9 -9.46 -2.10 -1.62
C SER A 9 -9.15 -2.45 -3.07
N THR A 10 -7.89 -2.30 -3.45
CA THR A 10 -7.34 -2.85 -4.69
C THR A 10 -6.05 -3.60 -4.40
N LYS A 11 -5.68 -4.51 -5.29
CA LYS A 11 -4.45 -5.30 -5.16
C LYS A 11 -3.69 -5.37 -6.47
N LEU A 12 -2.36 -5.36 -6.37
CA LEU A 12 -1.44 -5.64 -7.46
C LEU A 12 -0.68 -6.93 -7.13
N VAL A 13 -0.87 -7.96 -7.94
CA VAL A 13 -0.16 -9.23 -7.80
C VAL A 13 1.00 -9.23 -8.78
N THR A 14 2.20 -9.46 -8.29
CA THR A 14 3.40 -9.80 -9.07
C THR A 14 3.81 -11.23 -8.73
N ASN A 15 4.92 -11.73 -9.28
CA ASN A 15 5.35 -13.12 -9.08
C ASN A 15 5.44 -13.51 -7.59
N ASP A 16 6.32 -12.84 -6.83
CA ASP A 16 6.58 -13.18 -5.42
C ASP A 16 6.00 -12.18 -4.42
N ARG A 17 5.36 -11.11 -4.91
CA ARG A 17 4.83 -10.02 -4.07
C ARG A 17 3.39 -9.70 -4.44
N THR A 18 2.58 -9.43 -3.43
CA THR A 18 1.25 -8.86 -3.59
C THR A 18 1.16 -7.57 -2.81
N TYR A 19 0.83 -6.49 -3.49
CA TYR A 19 0.57 -5.20 -2.89
C TYR A 19 -0.93 -5.01 -2.71
N PHE A 20 -1.36 -4.47 -1.57
CA PHE A 20 -2.74 -4.09 -1.32
C PHE A 20 -2.80 -2.61 -1.01
N PHE A 21 -3.71 -1.90 -1.64
CA PHE A 21 -3.98 -0.49 -1.41
C PHE A 21 -5.39 -0.39 -0.87
N ASN A 22 -5.51 -0.16 0.44
CA ASN A 22 -6.79 -0.15 1.13
C ASN A 22 -7.09 1.25 1.64
N VAL A 23 -8.32 1.72 1.45
CA VAL A 23 -8.86 2.88 2.14
C VAL A 23 -9.76 2.37 3.25
N LYS A 24 -9.45 2.77 4.48
CA LYS A 24 -10.18 2.36 5.67
C LYS A 24 -10.74 3.56 6.40
N GLU A 25 -11.82 3.34 7.13
CA GLU A 25 -12.49 4.32 7.98
C GLU A 25 -12.21 3.97 9.45
N ASN A 26 -11.82 4.97 10.23
CA ASN A 26 -11.66 4.81 11.67
C ASN A 26 -13.03 4.87 12.38
N VAL A 27 -13.05 4.73 13.71
CA VAL A 27 -14.30 4.80 14.48
C VAL A 27 -14.96 6.18 14.51
N TYR A 28 -14.22 7.23 14.14
CA TYR A 28 -14.65 8.62 14.10
C TYR A 28 -15.15 9.06 12.70
N GLY A 29 -15.03 8.19 11.69
CA GLY A 29 -15.41 8.48 10.31
C GLY A 29 -14.27 8.99 9.42
N ASP A 30 -13.05 9.17 9.96
CA ASP A 30 -11.91 9.63 9.17
C ASP A 30 -11.33 8.52 8.31
N LEU A 31 -10.95 8.88 7.08
CA LEU A 31 -10.40 7.96 6.11
C LEU A 31 -8.87 7.94 6.19
N PHE A 32 -8.28 6.75 6.10
CA PHE A 32 -6.83 6.60 6.03
C PHE A 32 -6.45 5.54 5.00
N LEU A 33 -5.26 5.73 4.43
CA LEU A 33 -4.67 4.81 3.46
C LEU A 33 -3.83 3.76 4.19
N ASN A 34 -4.01 2.50 3.80
CA ASN A 34 -3.22 1.38 4.27
C ASN A 34 -2.64 0.61 3.08
N ILE A 35 -1.34 0.78 2.85
CA ILE A 35 -0.57 0.08 1.83
C ILE A 35 0.09 -1.13 2.48
N VAL A 36 -0.14 -2.31 1.92
CA VAL A 36 0.42 -3.55 2.44
C VAL A 36 1.23 -4.22 1.35
N GLU A 37 2.47 -4.56 1.65
CA GLU A 37 3.24 -5.51 0.86
C GLU A 37 3.18 -6.89 1.52
N SER A 38 2.85 -7.91 0.74
CA SER A 38 2.96 -9.31 1.13
C SER A 38 3.95 -10.01 0.20
N LYS A 39 5.09 -10.43 0.75
CA LYS A 39 6.13 -11.17 0.01
C LYS A 39 6.12 -12.63 0.41
N GLY A 40 6.05 -13.53 -0.56
CA GLY A 40 6.24 -14.96 -0.34
C GLY A 40 7.70 -15.25 0.05
N MET A 41 7.92 -16.02 1.11
CA MET A 41 9.27 -16.41 1.50
C MET A 41 9.74 -17.58 0.63
N GLU A 42 10.88 -17.42 -0.03
CA GLU A 42 11.52 -18.50 -0.79
C GLU A 42 11.94 -19.62 0.19
N GLY A 43 11.65 -20.88 -0.16
CA GLY A 43 11.97 -22.05 0.67
C GLY A 43 10.78 -22.89 1.17
N GLY A 44 9.58 -22.73 0.61
CA GLY A 44 8.49 -23.71 0.74
C GLY A 44 7.78 -23.77 2.10
N SER A 45 8.12 -22.91 3.05
CA SER A 45 7.50 -22.92 4.39
C SER A 45 6.10 -22.28 4.44
N GLY A 46 5.56 -21.78 3.31
CA GLY A 46 4.25 -21.11 3.24
C GLY A 46 4.17 -19.82 4.06
N LYS A 47 5.30 -19.28 4.51
CA LYS A 47 5.38 -18.05 5.30
C LYS A 47 5.37 -16.85 4.38
N PHE A 48 4.52 -15.87 4.71
CA PHE A 48 4.45 -14.58 4.03
C PHE A 48 4.97 -13.50 4.95
N ILE A 49 5.90 -12.68 4.44
CA ILE A 49 6.33 -11.46 5.13
C ILE A 49 5.35 -10.38 4.74
N ARG A 50 4.66 -9.79 5.73
CA ARG A 50 3.69 -8.73 5.52
C ARG A 50 4.21 -7.44 6.13
N GLN A 51 4.37 -6.42 5.30
CA GLN A 51 4.74 -5.07 5.70
C GLN A 51 3.55 -4.15 5.46
N SER A 52 3.28 -3.25 6.40
CA SER A 52 2.11 -2.36 6.35
C SER A 52 2.57 -0.93 6.58
N ILE A 53 2.08 -0.01 5.77
CA ILE A 53 2.26 1.43 5.89
C ILE A 53 0.88 2.05 6.02
N LEU A 54 0.69 2.82 7.09
CA LEU A 54 -0.53 3.58 7.35
C LEU A 54 -0.23 5.06 7.10
N VAL A 55 -1.10 5.73 6.35
CA VAL A 55 -1.04 7.17 6.09
C VAL A 55 -2.39 7.76 6.43
N TYR A 56 -2.42 8.64 7.43
CA TYR A 56 -3.64 9.28 7.89
C TYR A 56 -4.01 10.47 6.99
N GLN A 57 -5.26 10.91 7.09
CA GLN A 57 -5.82 11.97 6.24
C GLN A 57 -5.01 13.27 6.29
N GLU A 58 -4.49 13.63 7.47
CA GLU A 58 -3.69 14.84 7.69
C GLU A 58 -2.38 14.83 6.90
N ASP A 59 -1.73 13.67 6.77
CA ASP A 59 -0.44 13.52 6.10
C ASP A 59 -0.57 13.17 4.61
N LEU A 60 -1.77 12.81 4.16
CA LEU A 60 -1.99 12.20 2.84
C LEU A 60 -1.59 13.15 1.70
N GLY A 61 -1.77 14.46 1.88
CA GLY A 61 -1.39 15.47 0.90
C GLY A 61 0.13 15.50 0.65
N GLU A 62 0.91 15.62 1.73
CA GLU A 62 2.38 15.66 1.65
C GLU A 62 2.95 14.31 1.20
N PHE A 63 2.38 13.21 1.70
CA PHE A 63 2.77 11.85 1.29
C PHE A 63 2.66 11.64 -0.22
N VAL A 64 1.53 12.04 -0.82
CA VAL A 64 1.31 11.91 -2.27
C VAL A 64 2.29 12.78 -3.06
N GLN A 65 2.59 13.99 -2.58
CA GLN A 65 3.54 14.89 -3.23
C GLN A 65 4.95 14.28 -3.28
N GLU A 66 5.47 13.80 -2.16
CA GLU A 66 6.80 13.18 -2.09
C GLU A 66 6.86 11.84 -2.85
N PHE A 67 5.78 11.07 -2.80
CA PHE A 67 5.66 9.84 -3.58
C PHE A 67 5.74 10.12 -5.08
N GLN A 68 5.00 11.11 -5.58
CA GLN A 68 5.01 11.48 -6.99
C GLN A 68 6.38 11.98 -7.46
N LYS A 69 7.04 12.86 -6.67
CA LYS A 69 8.41 13.32 -6.96
C LYS A 69 9.38 12.15 -7.10
N THR A 70 9.26 11.16 -6.22
CA THR A 70 10.09 9.95 -6.24
C THR A 70 9.82 9.11 -7.49
N LEU A 71 8.56 8.94 -7.89
CA LEU A 71 8.19 8.23 -9.13
C LEU A 71 8.76 8.92 -10.37
N ASP A 72 8.72 10.25 -10.42
CA ASP A 72 9.22 11.01 -11.56
C ASP A 72 10.75 10.95 -11.66
N PHE A 73 11.46 10.87 -10.53
CA PHE A 73 12.90 10.59 -10.52
C PHE A 73 13.23 9.17 -11.03
N LEU A 74 12.48 8.15 -10.60
CA LEU A 74 12.67 6.77 -11.07
C LEU A 74 12.47 6.64 -12.59
N LYS A 75 11.43 7.27 -13.14
CA LYS A 75 11.15 7.25 -14.59
C LYS A 75 12.25 7.89 -15.42
N GLN A 76 12.85 8.98 -14.93
CA GLN A 76 13.96 9.64 -15.61
C GLN A 76 15.22 8.76 -15.59
N THR A 77 15.46 8.06 -14.48
CA THR A 77 16.63 7.21 -14.31
C THR A 77 16.53 5.92 -15.12
N ALA A 78 15.34 5.29 -15.19
CA ALA A 78 15.12 4.06 -15.95
C ALA A 78 15.13 4.23 -17.49
N LYS A 79 15.13 5.47 -17.99
CA LYS A 79 15.27 5.80 -19.42
C LYS A 79 16.73 5.96 -19.87
N LYS A 80 17.70 5.90 -18.97
CA LYS A 80 19.13 5.79 -19.28
C LYS A 80 19.56 4.34 -19.25
#